data_AF-A0A540MNM4-F1
#
_entry.id   AF-A0A540MNM4-F1
#
_cell.length_a   1.000
_cell.length_b   1.000
_cell.length_c   1.000
_cell.angle_alpha   90.00
_cell.angle_beta   90.00
_cell.angle_gamma   90.00
#
_symmetry.space_group_name_H-M   'P 1'
#
loop_
_entity.id
_entity.type
_entity.pdbx_description
1 polymer ?
#
loop_
_entity_poly.entity_id
_entity_poly.type
_entity_poly.pdbx_seq_one_letter_code
_entity_poly.pdbx_strand_id
1 'polypeptide(L)'
;MVSFERVKRFKLKDLLNASAKMLGKGRFGMAYKAVLYDGNVVAIKRLNDAQIGGKTQFQQHMAVLGQLSHPNIVSLKAYYFARQEKLLVYDYMLFG
;
A
#
# COMPACT_ATOMS: atom_id res chain seq x y z
N MET A 1 11.12 -0.17 -1.97
CA MET A 1 9.96 -0.59 -1.14
C MET A 1 10.42 -0.62 0.31
N VAL A 2 9.55 -0.31 1.25
CA VAL A 2 9.78 -0.50 2.69
C VAL A 2 8.64 -1.37 3.22
N SER A 3 8.95 -2.46 3.92
CA SER A 3 7.98 -3.39 4.51
C SER A 3 8.06 -3.29 6.03
N PHE A 4 6.90 -3.32 6.70
CA PHE A 4 6.79 -3.23 8.15
C PHE A 4 6.76 -4.60 8.84
N GLU A 5 6.40 -5.65 8.11
CA GLU A 5 6.43 -7.03 8.62
C GLU A 5 7.81 -7.66 8.42
N ARG A 6 8.34 -8.30 9.47
CA ARG A 6 9.63 -9.01 9.41
C ARG A 6 9.57 -10.28 8.56
N VAL A 7 8.41 -10.96 8.55
CA VAL A 7 8.22 -12.26 7.89
C VAL A 7 7.85 -12.10 6.42
N LYS A 8 7.07 -11.06 6.07
CA LYS A 8 6.56 -10.86 4.72
C LYS A 8 7.22 -9.66 4.06
N ARG A 9 8.02 -9.91 3.02
CA ARG A 9 8.67 -8.87 2.21
C ARG A 9 7.98 -8.75 0.86
N PHE A 10 7.57 -7.53 0.52
CA PHE A 10 6.98 -7.24 -0.79
C PHE A 10 8.07 -6.75 -1.74
N LYS A 11 8.08 -7.25 -2.99
CA LYS A 11 8.91 -6.68 -4.07
C LYS A 11 8.05 -5.87 -5.02
N LEU A 12 8.60 -4.77 -5.53
CA LEU A 12 7.85 -3.84 -6.38
C LEU A 12 7.36 -4.54 -7.65
N LYS A 13 8.22 -5.38 -8.25
CA LYS A 13 7.90 -6.20 -9.42
C LYS A 13 6.66 -7.06 -9.21
N ASP A 14 6.50 -7.64 -8.02
CA ASP A 14 5.37 -8.51 -7.70
C ASP A 14 4.06 -7.69 -7.65
N LEU A 15 4.11 -6.46 -7.13
CA LEU A 15 2.94 -5.57 -7.10
C LEU A 15 2.54 -5.07 -8.50
N LEU A 16 3.52 -4.75 -9.35
CA LEU A 16 3.27 -4.23 -10.70
C LEU A 16 2.78 -5.32 -11.67
N ASN A 17 3.19 -6.57 -11.45
CA ASN A 17 2.80 -7.71 -12.29
C ASN A 17 1.57 -8.45 -11.77
N ALA A 18 1.05 -8.09 -10.59
CA ALA A 18 -0.12 -8.72 -10.01
C ALA A 18 -1.37 -8.44 -10.85
N SER A 19 -2.26 -9.43 -10.93
CA SER A 19 -3.60 -9.18 -11.44
C SER A 19 -4.34 -8.28 -10.44
N ALA A 20 -4.93 -7.20 -10.95
CA ALA A 20 -5.52 -6.17 -10.11
C ALA A 20 -6.94 -5.80 -10.57
N LYS A 21 -7.88 -5.76 -9.62
CA LYS A 21 -9.24 -5.25 -9.83
C LYS A 21 -9.38 -3.93 -9.09
N MET A 22 -9.84 -2.88 -9.77
CA MET A 22 -10.13 -1.60 -9.14
C MET A 22 -11.25 -1.77 -8.09
N LEU A 23 -10.98 -1.29 -6.88
CA LEU A 23 -11.94 -1.26 -5.78
C LEU A 23 -12.68 0.09 -5.72
N GLY A 24 -11.98 1.18 -6.03
CA GLY A 24 -12.59 2.49 -6.07
C GLY A 24 -11.60 3.64 -6.14
N LYS A 25 -12.14 4.85 -6.31
CA LYS A 25 -11.41 6.12 -6.31
C LYS A 25 -11.76 6.91 -5.06
N GLY A 26 -10.75 7.24 -4.27
CA GLY A 26 -10.87 8.12 -3.11
C GLY A 26 -10.19 9.46 -3.34
N ARG A 27 -10.28 10.36 -2.36
CA ARG A 27 -9.64 11.69 -2.38
C ARG A 27 -8.13 11.62 -2.66
N PHE A 28 -7.47 10.61 -2.11
CA PHE A 28 -6.01 10.49 -2.17
C PHE A 28 -5.50 9.59 -3.29
N GLY A 29 -6.37 9.05 -4.15
CA GLY A 29 -5.97 8.17 -5.25
C GLY A 29 -6.88 6.97 -5.44
N MET A 30 -6.36 5.92 -6.07
CA MET A 30 -7.13 4.74 -6.47
C MET A 30 -6.73 3.52 -5.63
N ALA A 31 -7.71 2.68 -5.31
CA ALA A 31 -7.51 1.44 -4.59
C ALA A 31 -7.77 0.24 -5.50
N TYR A 32 -6.95 -0.81 -5.35
CA TYR A 32 -7.01 -2.03 -6.13
C TYR A 32 -6.90 -3.24 -5.21
N LYS A 33 -7.65 -4.30 -5.52
CA LYS A 33 -7.41 -5.65 -5.00
C LYS A 33 -6.40 -6.31 -5.92
N ALA A 34 -5.27 -6.73 -5.40
CA ALA A 34 -4.23 -7.42 -6.14
C ALA A 34 -4.04 -8.84 -5.63
N VAL A 35 -3.88 -9.80 -6.55
CA VAL A 35 -3.48 -11.17 -6.24
C VAL A 35 -2.03 -11.35 -6.67
N LEU A 36 -1.16 -11.54 -5.68
CA LEU A 36 0.27 -11.75 -5.88
C LEU A 36 0.54 -13.17 -6.39
N TYR A 37 1.75 -13.39 -6.92
CA TYR A 37 2.12 -14.68 -7.52
C TYR A 37 2.08 -15.86 -6.53
N ASP A 38 2.34 -15.59 -5.26
CA ASP A 38 2.25 -16.57 -4.17
C ASP A 38 0.81 -16.80 -3.67
N GLY A 39 -0.20 -16.26 -4.38
CA GLY A 39 -1.61 -16.36 -4.03
C GLY A 39 -2.06 -15.35 -2.96
N ASN A 40 -1.15 -14.57 -2.39
CA ASN A 40 -1.51 -13.57 -1.38
C ASN A 40 -2.37 -12.47 -1.98
N VAL A 41 -3.47 -12.14 -1.30
CA VAL A 41 -4.36 -11.05 -1.70
C VAL A 41 -4.07 -9.82 -0.85
N VAL A 42 -3.83 -8.68 -1.50
CA VAL A 42 -3.57 -7.40 -0.85
C VAL A 42 -4.39 -6.27 -1.45
N ALA A 43 -4.61 -5.23 -0.67
CA ALA A 43 -5.13 -3.97 -1.17
C ALA A 43 -3.97 -3.02 -1.47
N ILE A 44 -3.90 -2.51 -2.71
CA ILE A 44 -2.91 -1.52 -3.13
C ILE A 44 -3.60 -0.18 -3.32
N LYS A 45 -3.17 0.83 -2.58
CA LYS A 45 -3.60 2.21 -2.78
C LYS A 45 -2.52 2.99 -3.52
N ARG A 46 -2.81 3.35 -4.77
CA ARG A 46 -1.98 4.21 -5.61
C ARG A 46 -2.35 5.65 -5.33
N LEU A 47 -1.40 6.43 -4.83
CA LEU A 47 -1.67 7.80 -4.40
C LEU A 47 -1.45 8.81 -5.53
N ASN A 48 -2.23 9.89 -5.51
CA ASN A 48 -2.06 11.00 -6.45
C ASN A 48 -0.92 11.93 -5.98
N ASP A 49 -0.09 12.40 -6.93
CA ASP A 49 1.06 13.26 -6.63
C ASP A 49 0.70 14.60 -5.99
N ALA A 50 -0.44 15.18 -6.36
CA ALA A 50 -0.86 16.52 -5.92
C ALA A 50 -1.14 16.65 -4.42
N GLN A 51 -1.15 15.54 -3.66
CA GLN A 51 -1.56 15.51 -2.25
C GLN A 51 -0.48 14.97 -1.31
N ILE A 52 0.74 14.74 -1.81
CA ILE A 52 1.83 14.18 -1.02
C ILE A 52 2.93 15.22 -0.87
N GLY A 53 3.32 15.50 0.37
CA GLY A 53 4.47 16.35 0.67
C GLY A 53 5.80 15.76 0.18
N GLY A 54 6.92 16.31 0.67
CA GLY A 54 8.25 15.79 0.32
C GLY A 54 8.47 14.34 0.77
N LYS A 55 9.47 13.67 0.17
CA LYS A 55 9.86 12.28 0.52
C LYS A 55 9.99 12.06 2.03
N THR A 56 10.66 12.99 2.73
CA THR A 56 10.87 12.92 4.18
C THR A 56 9.56 12.91 4.95
N GLN A 57 8.66 13.83 4.64
CA GLN A 57 7.35 13.92 5.29
C GLN A 57 6.51 12.67 5.02
N PHE A 58 6.55 12.16 3.79
CA PHE A 58 5.88 10.92 3.45
C PHE A 58 6.41 9.73 4.27
N GLN A 59 7.74 9.57 4.34
CA GLN A 59 8.37 8.49 5.09
C GLN A 59 8.06 8.57 6.59
N GLN A 60 8.04 9.78 7.17
CA GLN A 60 7.64 10.00 8.57
C GLN A 60 6.19 9.56 8.82
N HIS A 61 5.25 9.97 7.97
CA HIS A 61 3.85 9.52 8.09
C HIS A 61 3.72 8.01 7.95
N MET A 62 4.40 7.40 6.98
CA MET A 62 4.36 5.96 6.79
C MET A 62 4.98 5.21 7.97
N ALA A 63 6.03 5.74 8.60
CA ALA A 63 6.62 5.15 9.80
C ALA A 63 5.63 5.10 10.97
N VAL A 64 4.80 6.14 11.13
CA VAL A 64 3.72 6.14 12.14
C VAL A 64 2.62 5.16 11.75
N LEU A 65 2.12 5.22 10.52
CA LEU A 65 1.04 4.34 10.04
C LEU A 65 1.42 2.86 10.06
N GLY A 66 2.67 2.53 9.72
CA GLY A 66 3.17 1.15 9.73
C GLY A 66 3.33 0.55 11.13
N GLN A 67 3.31 1.38 12.18
CA GLN A 67 3.32 0.93 13.57
C GLN A 67 1.91 0.78 14.16
N LEU A 68 0.87 1.25 13.47
CA LEU A 68 -0.51 1.11 13.94
C LEU A 68 -0.97 -0.34 13.80
N SER A 69 -1.30 -0.95 14.94
CA SER A 69 -1.91 -2.27 15.02
C SER A 69 -3.13 -2.19 15.94
N HIS A 70 -4.32 -2.29 15.36
CA HIS A 70 -5.58 -2.22 16.09
C HIS A 70 -6.66 -2.98 15.32
N PRO A 71 -7.60 -3.69 16.00
CA PRO A 71 -8.64 -4.48 15.33
C PRO A 71 -9.49 -3.71 14.31
N ASN A 72 -9.70 -2.41 14.53
CA ASN A 72 -10.51 -1.54 13.67
C ASN A 72 -9.68 -0.74 12.64
N ILE A 73 -8.39 -1.04 12.48
CA ILE A 73 -7.50 -0.34 11.54
C ILE A 73 -6.83 -1.37 10.65
N VAL A 74 -7.01 -1.23 9.33
CA VAL A 74 -6.31 -2.08 8.36
C VAL A 74 -4.81 -1.73 8.39
N SER A 75 -3.98 -2.70 8.76
CA SER A 75 -2.54 -2.47 8.90
C SER A 75 -1.86 -2.18 7.56
N LEU A 76 -1.01 -1.14 7.55
CA LEU A 76 -0.11 -0.85 6.44
C LEU A 76 1.06 -1.84 6.47
N LYS A 77 1.20 -2.64 5.42
CA LYS A 77 2.21 -3.71 5.32
C LYS A 77 3.49 -3.26 4.65
N ALA A 78 3.36 -2.40 3.65
CA ALA A 78 4.50 -1.84 2.94
C ALA A 78 4.12 -0.54 2.24
N TYR A 79 5.14 0.22 1.85
CA TYR A 79 4.99 1.33 0.93
C TYR A 79 6.10 1.36 -0.11
N TYR A 80 5.79 2.00 -1.23
CA TYR A 80 6.73 2.42 -2.25
C TYR A 80 6.62 3.92 -2.46
N PHE A 81 7.77 4.58 -2.60
CA PHE A 81 7.85 5.99 -2.92
C PHE A 81 8.89 6.20 -4.02
N ALA A 82 8.44 6.75 -5.13
CA ALA A 82 9.24 7.29 -6.21
C ALA A 82 8.60 8.60 -6.71
N ARG A 83 9.32 9.29 -7.60
CA ARG A 83 8.89 10.60 -8.11
C ARG A 83 7.47 10.56 -8.67
N GLN A 84 7.17 9.60 -9.54
CA GLN A 84 5.90 9.47 -10.26
C GLN A 84 4.95 8.42 -9.66
N GLU A 85 5.38 7.71 -8.62
CA GLU A 85 4.67 6.52 -8.16
C GLU A 85 4.76 6.40 -6.65
N LYS A 86 3.61 6.39 -5.98
CA LYS A 86 3.50 6.09 -4.55
C LYS A 86 2.45 5.02 -4.35
N LEU A 87 2.86 3.92 -3.72
CA LEU A 87 1.99 2.79 -3.44
C LEU A 87 1.96 2.53 -1.95
N LEU A 88 0.78 2.28 -1.42
CA LEU A 88 0.57 1.74 -0.08
C LEU A 88 0.00 0.34 -0.20
N VAL A 89 0.53 -0.61 0.57
CA VAL A 89 0.09 -2.00 0.56
C VAL A 89 -0.55 -2.30 1.91
N TYR A 90 -1.78 -2.78 1.89
CA TYR A 90 -2.58 -3.13 3.06
C TYR A 90 -3.04 -4.58 2.99
N ASP A 91 -3.46 -5.12 4.12
CA ASP A 91 -4.30 -6.33 4.12
C ASP A 91 -5.58 -6.08 3.30
N TYR A 92 -5.99 -7.08 2.54
CA TYR A 92 -7.26 -7.03 1.83
C TYR A 92 -8.40 -7.41 2.78
N MET A 93 -9.36 -6.50 2.94
CA MET A 93 -10.60 -6.77 3.68
C MET A 93 -11.67 -7.29 2.71
N LEU A 94 -12.31 -8.41 3.05
CA LEU A 94 -13.32 -9.05 2.22
C LEU A 94 -14.64 -8.27 2.14
N PHE A 95 -14.99 -7.54 3.20
CA PHE A 95 -16.26 -6.81 3.35
C PHE A 95 -16.03 -5.31 3.62
N GLY A 96 -15.20 -4.68 2.80
CA GLY A 96 -14.92 -3.24 2.87
C GLY A 96 -16.01 -2.36 2.26
#